data_AF-A0A7C1KC56-F1
#
_entry.id   AF-A0A7C1KC56-F1
#
_cell.length_a   1.000
_cell.length_b   1.000
_cell.length_c   1.000
_cell.angle_alpha   90.00
_cell.angle_beta   90.00
_cell.angle_gamma   90.00
#
_symmetry.space_group_name_H-M   'P 1'
#
loop_
_entity.id
_entity.type
_entity.pdbx_description
1 polymer ?
#
loop_
_entity_poly.entity_id
_entity_poly.type
_entity_poly.pdbx_seq_one_letter_code
_entity_poly.pdbx_strand_id
1 'polypeptide(L)'
;AASELVERLQRAGEYAEAYFIHGLAMEAAEGLAEWTNRRIKRELGLSPAGRGGLRYSWGYPACPDLEEQEKLYALMPVADAIGVQLTAGYQLDPEASTAALVVHHPEAKYFSVRPSET
;
A
#
# COMPACT_ATOMS: atom_id res chain seq x y z
N ALA A 1 14.44 -7.46 -7.98
CA ALA A 1 13.43 -6.46 -7.55
C ALA A 1 14.00 -5.04 -7.63
N ALA A 2 13.16 -3.98 -7.58
CA ALA A 2 13.64 -2.59 -7.57
C ALA A 2 14.58 -2.31 -6.38
N SER A 3 14.26 -2.82 -5.20
CA SER A 3 15.11 -2.68 -3.99
C SER A 3 16.51 -3.26 -4.17
N GLU A 4 16.64 -4.44 -4.76
CA GLU A 4 17.95 -5.06 -5.06
C GLU A 4 18.78 -4.20 -6.03
N LEU A 5 18.13 -3.57 -7.00
CA LEU A 5 18.78 -2.65 -7.94
C LEU A 5 19.28 -1.39 -7.22
N VAL A 6 18.45 -0.81 -6.35
CA VAL A 6 18.80 0.34 -5.51
C VAL A 6 20.01 0.02 -4.64
N GLU A 7 19.99 -1.11 -3.92
CA GLU A 7 21.13 -1.54 -3.07
C GLU A 7 22.42 -1.75 -3.87
N ARG A 8 22.31 -2.31 -5.09
CA ARG A 8 23.46 -2.52 -5.96
C ARG A 8 24.06 -1.18 -6.42
N LEU A 9 23.22 -0.23 -6.80
CA LEU A 9 23.65 1.11 -7.22
C LEU A 9 24.28 1.88 -6.06
N GLN A 10 23.69 1.83 -4.86
CA GLN A 10 24.27 2.42 -3.66
C GLN A 10 25.65 1.83 -3.33
N ARG A 11 25.80 0.50 -3.39
CA ARG A 11 27.11 -0.16 -3.20
C ARG A 11 28.16 0.23 -4.25
N ALA A 12 27.73 0.60 -5.45
CA ALA A 12 28.59 1.10 -6.51
C ALA A 12 28.90 2.61 -6.40
N GLY A 13 28.31 3.32 -5.45
CA GLY A 13 28.43 4.78 -5.32
C GLY A 13 27.56 5.59 -6.28
N GLU A 14 26.67 4.94 -7.03
CA GLU A 14 25.76 5.54 -8.01
C GLU A 14 24.47 6.06 -7.32
N TYR A 15 24.62 6.97 -6.37
CA TYR A 15 23.52 7.39 -5.49
C TYR A 15 22.39 8.12 -6.21
N ALA A 16 22.69 8.91 -7.25
CA ALA A 16 21.67 9.63 -8.01
C ALA A 16 20.75 8.65 -8.75
N GLU A 17 21.33 7.65 -9.43
CA GLU A 17 20.58 6.61 -10.11
C GLU A 17 19.76 5.77 -9.11
N ALA A 18 20.36 5.40 -7.97
CA ALA A 18 19.65 4.69 -6.91
C ALA A 18 18.41 5.48 -6.42
N TYR A 19 18.55 6.79 -6.23
CA TYR A 19 17.46 7.67 -5.83
C TYR A 19 16.34 7.72 -6.87
N PHE A 20 16.67 7.86 -8.17
CA PHE A 20 15.67 7.88 -9.23
C PHE A 20 14.93 6.54 -9.37
N ILE A 21 15.64 5.42 -9.27
CA ILE A 21 15.02 4.09 -9.31
C ILE A 21 14.09 3.86 -8.12
N HIS A 22 14.52 4.23 -6.90
CA HIS A 22 13.67 4.14 -5.72
C HIS A 22 12.40 5.00 -5.87
N GLY A 23 12.56 6.27 -6.28
CA GLY A 23 11.42 7.16 -6.53
C GLY A 23 10.45 6.61 -7.58
N LEU A 24 10.96 6.09 -8.70
CA LEU A 24 10.13 5.45 -9.73
C LEU A 24 9.36 4.24 -9.19
N ALA A 25 9.99 3.42 -8.35
CA ALA A 25 9.34 2.26 -7.74
C ALA A 25 8.18 2.68 -6.81
N MET A 26 8.39 3.69 -5.97
CA MET A 26 7.36 4.23 -5.07
C MET A 26 6.18 4.82 -5.85
N GLU A 27 6.44 5.64 -6.88
CA GLU A 27 5.40 6.23 -7.72
C GLU A 27 4.65 5.16 -8.54
N ALA A 28 5.34 4.12 -9.00
CA ALA A 28 4.70 3.00 -9.67
C ALA A 28 3.77 2.21 -8.74
N ALA A 29 4.17 2.01 -7.48
CA ALA A 29 3.34 1.36 -6.47
C ALA A 29 2.05 2.17 -6.20
N GLU A 30 2.16 3.49 -6.00
CA GLU A 30 1.01 4.38 -5.79
C GLU A 30 0.11 4.45 -7.04
N GLY A 31 0.70 4.58 -8.22
CA GLY A 31 -0.01 4.59 -9.49
C GLY A 31 -0.80 3.30 -9.73
N LEU A 32 -0.21 2.13 -9.42
CA LEU A 32 -0.89 0.84 -9.50
C LEU A 32 -2.02 0.74 -8.46
N ALA A 33 -1.81 1.27 -7.27
CA ALA A 33 -2.83 1.30 -6.23
C ALA A 33 -4.05 2.11 -6.68
N GLU A 34 -3.84 3.33 -7.18
CA GLU A 34 -4.91 4.19 -7.69
C GLU A 34 -5.61 3.56 -8.91
N TRP A 35 -4.86 2.98 -9.84
CA TRP A 35 -5.44 2.25 -10.97
C TRP A 35 -6.32 1.08 -10.50
N THR A 36 -5.84 0.31 -9.52
CA THR A 36 -6.58 -0.81 -8.93
C THR A 36 -7.86 -0.33 -8.25
N ASN A 37 -7.80 0.79 -7.53
CA ASN A 37 -8.97 1.40 -6.91
C ASN A 37 -10.03 1.82 -7.94
N ARG A 38 -9.61 2.49 -9.02
CA ARG A 38 -10.50 2.85 -10.14
C ARG A 38 -11.14 1.64 -10.79
N ARG A 39 -10.37 0.56 -10.95
CA ARG A 39 -10.87 -0.72 -11.46
C ARG A 39 -11.94 -1.29 -10.53
N ILE A 40 -11.68 -1.38 -9.23
CA ILE A 40 -12.64 -1.88 -8.24
C ILE A 40 -13.92 -1.03 -8.26
N LYS A 41 -13.80 0.31 -8.23
CA LYS A 41 -14.97 1.20 -8.30
C LYS A 41 -15.80 0.95 -9.56
N ARG A 42 -15.16 0.83 -10.72
CA ARG A 42 -15.85 0.53 -11.99
C ARG A 42 -16.57 -0.81 -11.95
N GLU A 43 -15.92 -1.86 -11.46
CA GLU A 43 -16.50 -3.21 -11.38
C GLU A 43 -17.66 -3.30 -10.38
N LEU A 44 -17.63 -2.48 -9.33
CA LEU A 44 -18.72 -2.35 -8.35
C LEU A 44 -19.81 -1.34 -8.75
N GLY A 45 -19.73 -0.73 -9.94
CA GLY A 45 -20.69 0.28 -10.39
C GLY A 45 -20.64 1.60 -9.61
N LEU A 46 -19.55 1.86 -8.90
CA LEU A 46 -19.34 3.09 -8.13
C LEU A 46 -18.76 4.18 -9.04
N SER A 47 -19.23 5.43 -8.85
CA SER A 47 -18.64 6.58 -9.53
C SER A 47 -17.16 6.74 -9.12
N PRO A 48 -16.21 6.91 -10.06
CA PRO A 48 -14.80 7.16 -9.75
C PRO A 48 -14.61 8.38 -8.82
N ALA A 49 -15.40 9.44 -9.06
CA ALA A 49 -15.42 10.66 -8.26
C ALA A 49 -16.42 10.60 -7.07
N GLY A 50 -17.10 9.46 -6.88
CA GLY A 50 -18.09 9.26 -5.83
C GLY A 50 -17.46 9.01 -4.46
N ARG A 51 -18.27 9.24 -3.41
CA ARG A 51 -17.89 9.13 -1.98
C ARG A 51 -17.64 7.70 -1.47
N GLY A 52 -17.88 6.67 -2.29
CA GLY A 52 -17.67 5.25 -1.94
C GLY A 52 -16.38 4.65 -2.52
N GLY A 53 -16.09 3.40 -2.11
CA GLY A 53 -14.88 2.69 -2.52
C GLY A 53 -13.63 3.30 -1.91
N LEU A 54 -13.65 3.52 -0.59
CA LEU A 54 -12.49 4.03 0.15
C LEU A 54 -11.55 2.88 0.52
N ARG A 55 -10.26 3.21 0.60
CA ARG A 55 -9.17 2.28 0.89
C ARG A 55 -8.54 2.66 2.22
N TYR A 56 -8.48 1.73 3.15
CA TYR A 56 -7.89 1.94 4.48
C TYR A 56 -6.66 1.05 4.62
N SER A 57 -5.50 1.68 4.72
CA SER A 57 -4.22 1.00 4.88
C SER A 57 -3.80 0.96 6.34
N TRP A 58 -3.13 -0.12 6.74
CA TRP A 58 -2.54 -0.23 8.07
C TRP A 58 -1.44 0.82 8.28
N GLY A 59 -1.31 1.31 9.51
CA GLY A 59 -0.45 2.45 9.87
C GLY A 59 -1.09 3.83 9.66
N TYR A 60 -2.24 3.93 8.99
CA TYR A 60 -2.97 5.20 8.83
C TYR A 60 -3.97 5.44 9.97
N PRO A 61 -4.48 6.67 10.17
CA PRO A 61 -5.32 7.02 11.32
C PRO A 61 -6.57 6.14 11.53
N ALA A 62 -7.15 5.57 10.46
CA ALA A 62 -8.30 4.67 10.56
C ALA A 62 -7.93 3.23 10.94
N CYS A 63 -6.68 2.82 10.69
CA CYS A 63 -6.14 1.49 10.94
C CYS A 63 -4.70 1.63 11.48
N PRO A 64 -4.50 2.18 12.68
CA PRO A 64 -3.17 2.63 13.13
C PRO A 64 -2.22 1.50 13.48
N ASP A 65 -2.74 0.31 13.79
CA ASP A 65 -1.96 -0.82 14.27
C ASP A 65 -1.47 -1.64 13.08
N LEU A 66 -0.15 -1.62 12.83
CA LEU A 66 0.45 -2.32 11.69
C LEU A 66 0.34 -3.85 11.80
N GLU A 67 0.36 -4.40 13.02
CA GLU A 67 0.27 -5.84 13.28
C GLU A 67 -1.02 -6.48 12.72
N GLU A 68 -2.10 -5.70 12.62
CA GLU A 68 -3.37 -6.15 12.06
C GLU A 68 -3.25 -6.56 10.57
N GLN A 69 -2.15 -6.19 9.90
CA GLN A 69 -1.84 -6.62 8.54
C GLN A 69 -1.58 -8.13 8.45
N GLU A 70 -1.20 -8.80 9.55
CA GLU A 70 -1.10 -10.27 9.60
C GLU A 70 -2.41 -10.95 9.20
N LYS A 71 -3.56 -10.35 9.52
CA LYS A 71 -4.88 -10.90 9.17
C LYS A 71 -5.07 -10.97 7.67
N LEU A 72 -4.53 -10.02 6.90
CA LEU A 72 -4.54 -10.07 5.44
C LEU A 72 -3.75 -11.29 4.93
N TYR A 73 -2.57 -11.53 5.50
CA TYR A 73 -1.71 -12.67 5.13
C TYR A 73 -2.28 -14.02 5.57
N ALA A 74 -3.07 -14.05 6.66
CA ALA A 74 -3.80 -15.25 7.06
C ALA A 74 -4.98 -15.57 6.13
N LEU A 75 -5.60 -14.54 5.54
CA LEU A 75 -6.76 -14.68 4.65
C LEU A 75 -6.38 -14.90 3.18
N MET A 76 -5.23 -14.38 2.75
CA MET A 76 -4.80 -14.39 1.36
C MET A 76 -3.36 -14.90 1.24
N PRO A 77 -3.05 -15.75 0.24
CA PRO A 77 -1.70 -16.26 0.01
C PRO A 77 -0.82 -15.19 -0.66
N VAL A 78 -0.65 -14.01 -0.05
CA VAL A 78 0.02 -12.84 -0.64
C VAL A 78 1.48 -13.16 -1.00
N ALA A 79 2.21 -13.76 -0.06
CA ALA A 79 3.62 -14.13 -0.23
C ALA A 79 3.81 -15.10 -1.41
N ASP A 80 2.97 -16.13 -1.52
CA ASP A 80 3.07 -17.13 -2.59
C ASP A 80 2.57 -16.60 -3.94
N ALA A 81 1.53 -15.76 -3.94
CA ALA A 81 0.89 -15.29 -5.15
C ALA A 81 1.65 -14.15 -5.85
N ILE A 82 2.22 -13.22 -5.08
CA ILE A 82 2.86 -12.01 -5.63
C ILE A 82 4.25 -11.72 -5.07
N GLY A 83 4.78 -12.57 -4.17
CA GLY A 83 6.14 -12.46 -3.64
C GLY A 83 6.33 -11.39 -2.57
N VAL A 84 5.30 -10.62 -2.22
CA VAL A 84 5.37 -9.58 -1.17
C VAL A 84 5.30 -10.25 0.21
N GLN A 85 6.31 -9.99 1.03
CA GLN A 85 6.46 -10.53 2.38
C GLN A 85 6.02 -9.53 3.44
N LEU A 86 5.74 -10.04 4.64
CA LEU A 86 5.53 -9.23 5.84
C LEU A 86 6.76 -9.37 6.73
N THR A 87 7.42 -8.26 7.07
CA THR A 87 8.60 -8.27 7.95
C THR A 87 8.20 -8.55 9.40
N ALA A 88 9.18 -8.82 10.27
CA ALA A 88 8.95 -8.97 11.71
C ALA A 88 8.36 -7.70 12.37
N GLY A 89 8.49 -6.54 11.73
CA GLY A 89 7.88 -5.28 12.13
C GLY A 89 6.55 -4.98 11.42
N TYR A 90 5.95 -5.97 10.76
CA TYR A 90 4.68 -5.88 10.02
C TYR A 90 4.69 -4.88 8.85
N GLN A 91 5.86 -4.63 8.27
CA GLN A 91 5.97 -3.83 7.05
C GLN A 91 5.94 -4.73 5.82
N LEU A 92 5.46 -4.20 4.70
CA LEU A 92 5.54 -4.88 3.41
C LEU A 92 6.96 -4.85 2.86
N ASP A 93 7.44 -6.00 2.38
CA ASP A 93 8.72 -6.13 1.71
C ASP A 93 8.52 -6.79 0.33
N PRO A 94 8.85 -6.11 -0.78
CA PRO A 94 9.50 -4.80 -0.89
C PRO A 94 8.63 -3.62 -0.43
N GLU A 95 9.28 -2.56 0.07
CA GLU A 95 8.63 -1.34 0.60
C GLU A 95 7.76 -0.61 -0.43
N ALA A 96 8.09 -0.72 -1.72
CA ALA A 96 7.31 -0.21 -2.84
C ALA A 96 6.09 -1.12 -3.11
N SER A 97 5.32 -1.37 -2.06
CA SER A 97 4.10 -2.18 -2.04
C SER A 97 3.06 -1.46 -1.20
N THR A 98 1.78 -1.74 -1.45
CA THR A 98 0.70 -1.22 -0.61
C THR A 98 -0.40 -2.26 -0.45
N ALA A 99 -1.08 -2.20 0.68
CA ALA A 99 -2.24 -3.01 0.99
C ALA A 99 -3.30 -2.14 1.65
N ALA A 100 -4.56 -2.46 1.38
CA ALA A 100 -5.68 -1.75 1.97
C ALA A 100 -6.92 -2.63 2.07
N LEU A 101 -7.72 -2.38 3.10
CA LEU A 101 -9.11 -2.78 3.16
C LEU A 101 -9.93 -1.87 2.24
N VAL A 102 -10.79 -2.45 1.41
CA VAL A 102 -11.65 -1.69 0.51
C VAL A 102 -13.09 -1.73 1.00
N VAL A 103 -13.64 -0.55 1.33
CA VAL A 103 -15.04 -0.40 1.76
C VAL A 103 -15.83 0.29 0.67
N HIS A 104 -16.78 -0.44 0.08
CA HIS A 104 -17.56 0.02 -1.06
C HIS A 104 -18.70 0.98 -0.69
N HIS A 105 -19.11 1.02 0.58
CA HIS A 105 -20.28 1.78 1.03
C HIS A 105 -20.18 3.28 0.64
N PRO A 106 -21.24 3.90 0.07
CA PRO A 106 -21.19 5.28 -0.43
C PRO A 106 -21.03 6.35 0.67
N GLU A 107 -21.27 5.98 1.92
CA GLU A 107 -21.08 6.85 3.09
C GLU A 107 -19.78 6.58 3.85
N ALA A 108 -18.90 5.71 3.33
CA ALA A 108 -17.59 5.52 3.92
C ALA A 108 -16.84 6.86 3.98
N LYS A 109 -16.11 7.09 5.07
CA LYS A 109 -15.30 8.30 5.29
C LYS A 109 -13.95 7.91 5.86
N TYR A 110 -12.93 8.73 5.61
CA TYR A 110 -11.71 8.65 6.42
C TYR A 110 -12.01 9.19 7.82
N PHE A 111 -11.46 8.52 8.83
CA PHE A 111 -11.59 8.87 10.24
C PHE A 111 -10.29 8.55 10.96
N SER A 112 -10.13 9.08 12.18
CA SER A 112 -9.07 8.69 13.09
C SER A 112 -9.69 7.92 14.26
N VAL A 113 -9.13 6.76 14.61
CA VAL A 113 -9.56 6.04 15.82
C VAL A 113 -8.93 6.61 17.09
N ARG A 114 -7.79 7.29 16.97
CA ARG A 114 -7.13 7.98 18.09
C ARG A 114 -7.59 9.45 18.11
N PRO A 115 -7.97 10.01 19.27
CA PRO A 115 -8.22 11.45 19.40
C PRO A 115 -6.97 12.24 18.98
N SER A 116 -7.15 13.40 18.36
CA SER A 116 -6.05 14.37 18.23
C SER A 116 -5.61 14.76 19.64
N GLU A 117 -4.32 14.62 19.95
CA GLU A 117 -3.77 15.18 21.19
C GLU A 117 -4.02 16.70 21.17
N THR A 118 -4.99 17.14 21.98
CA THR A 118 -5.23 18.54 22.36
C THR A 118 -4.83 18.74 23.80
#